data_AF-A0A0C1JG50-F1
#
_entry.id   AF-A0A0C1JG50-F1
#
_cell.length_a   1.000
_cell.length_b   1.000
_cell.length_c   1.000
_cell.angle_alpha   90.00
_cell.angle_beta   90.00
_cell.angle_gamma   90.00
#
_symmetry.space_group_name_H-M   'P 1'
#
loop_
_entity.id
_entity.type
_entity.pdbx_description
1 polymer ?
#
loop_
_entity_poly.entity_id
_entity_poly.type
_entity_poly.pdbx_seq_one_letter_code
_entity_poly.pdbx_strand_id
1 'polypeptide(L)'
;MKHLAWPVIWSMFFLPSVVTSAPSGGMTEAQLTDLLKNGATLQLGGEGQGYSGSLKLNKNGKGNGKAKTVDGTEISLKGTWSIKGDQFCRKWKGIDGGNEVCETWVLTSPRSVDVYKGDQKIGVNSW
;
A
#
# COMPACT_ATOMS: atom_id res chain seq x y z
N MET A 1 58.01 2.40 34.96
CA MET A 1 56.68 2.52 35.59
C MET A 1 55.63 2.50 34.50
N LYS A 2 54.49 1.87 34.79
CA LYS A 2 53.53 1.31 33.83
C LYS A 2 52.80 2.39 33.02
N HIS A 3 52.78 2.24 31.69
CA HIS A 3 51.89 2.99 30.80
C HIS A 3 50.46 2.45 30.97
N LEU A 4 49.51 3.32 31.30
CA LEU A 4 48.09 2.98 31.38
C LEU A 4 47.53 2.76 29.97
N ALA A 5 46.96 1.58 29.77
CA ALA A 5 46.13 1.24 28.62
C ALA A 5 44.71 1.81 28.80
N TRP A 6 44.18 2.44 27.76
CA TRP A 6 42.83 2.99 27.70
C TRP A 6 41.95 2.03 26.89
N PRO A 7 40.77 1.59 27.37
CA PRO A 7 39.90 0.75 26.56
C PRO A 7 39.06 1.60 25.61
N VAL A 8 39.10 1.24 24.32
CA VAL A 8 38.17 1.70 23.28
C VAL A 8 36.83 1.01 23.51
N ILE A 9 35.85 1.74 24.03
CA ILE A 9 34.48 1.24 24.16
C ILE A 9 33.81 1.42 22.80
N TRP A 10 33.75 0.33 22.03
CA TRP A 10 32.99 0.27 20.79
C TRP A 10 31.51 0.05 21.14
N SER A 11 30.78 1.14 21.37
CA SER A 11 29.32 1.09 21.48
C SER A 11 28.72 0.70 20.12
N MET A 12 28.32 -0.56 19.98
CA MET A 12 27.41 -0.98 18.93
C MET A 12 26.06 -0.31 19.17
N PHE A 13 25.78 0.77 18.44
CA PHE A 13 24.44 1.32 18.32
C PHE A 13 23.58 0.33 17.54
N PHE A 14 22.82 -0.50 18.24
CA PHE A 14 21.66 -1.18 17.70
C PHE A 14 20.62 -0.10 17.38
N LEU A 15 20.41 0.20 16.10
CA LEU A 15 19.28 1.00 15.65
C LEU A 15 18.03 0.12 15.69
N PRO A 16 17.01 0.42 16.53
CA PRO A 16 15.74 -0.27 16.42
C PRO A 16 15.11 0.09 15.07
N SER A 17 14.72 -0.94 14.31
CA SER A 17 13.84 -0.79 13.14
C SER A 17 12.60 -0.03 13.58
N VAL A 18 12.43 1.19 13.07
CA VAL A 18 11.20 1.97 13.28
C VAL A 18 10.05 1.25 12.58
N VAL A 19 9.24 0.54 13.36
CA VAL A 19 7.95 0.03 12.91
C VAL A 19 7.05 1.24 12.77
N THR A 20 6.89 1.73 11.53
CA THR A 20 5.93 2.79 11.23
C THR A 20 4.54 2.19 11.44
N SER A 21 3.90 2.52 12.55
CA SER A 21 2.52 2.12 12.83
C SER A 21 1.60 2.71 11.76
N ALA A 22 0.83 1.86 11.10
CA ALA A 22 -0.23 2.29 10.18
C ALA A 22 -1.20 3.26 10.90
N PRO A 23 -1.83 4.21 10.19
CA PRO A 23 -2.82 5.10 10.79
C PRO A 23 -3.89 4.29 11.53
N SER A 24 -4.26 4.73 12.74
CA SER A 24 -5.30 4.09 13.54
C SER A 24 -6.60 4.00 12.74
N GLY A 25 -7.03 2.77 12.38
CA GLY A 25 -8.20 2.53 11.53
C GLY A 25 -7.92 1.85 10.19
N GLY A 26 -6.65 1.58 9.86
CA GLY A 26 -6.29 0.73 8.73
C GLY A 26 -6.78 -0.71 8.88
N MET A 27 -7.13 -1.36 7.76
CA MET A 27 -7.40 -2.79 7.70
C MET A 27 -6.15 -3.56 8.13
N THR A 28 -6.36 -4.60 8.95
CA THR A 28 -5.27 -5.49 9.38
C THR A 28 -4.84 -6.43 8.26
N GLU A 29 -3.68 -7.06 8.41
CA GLU A 29 -3.19 -8.12 7.52
C GLU A 29 -4.24 -9.21 7.33
N ALA A 30 -4.90 -9.62 8.41
CA ALA A 30 -5.94 -10.65 8.38
C ALA A 30 -7.15 -10.20 7.55
N GLN A 31 -7.58 -8.94 7.69
CA GLN A 31 -8.71 -8.39 6.92
C GLN A 31 -8.36 -8.25 5.43
N LEU A 32 -7.17 -7.74 5.11
CA LEU A 32 -6.68 -7.63 3.73
C LEU A 32 -6.54 -9.02 3.10
N THR A 33 -6.00 -9.98 3.84
CA THR A 33 -5.84 -11.36 3.38
C THR A 33 -7.18 -12.00 3.13
N ASP A 34 -8.13 -11.85 4.06
CA ASP A 34 -9.48 -12.41 3.90
C ASP A 34 -10.19 -11.85 2.67
N LEU A 35 -10.09 -10.52 2.46
CA LEU A 35 -10.65 -9.83 1.31
C LEU A 35 -10.03 -10.30 -0.03
N LEU A 36 -8.72 -10.54 -0.06
CA LEU A 36 -7.96 -10.73 -1.31
C LEU A 36 -7.53 -12.18 -1.59
N LYS A 37 -7.72 -13.12 -0.65
CA LYS A 37 -7.28 -14.54 -0.79
C LYS A 37 -7.83 -15.24 -2.04
N ASN A 38 -9.02 -14.85 -2.48
CA ASN A 38 -9.68 -15.40 -3.67
C ASN A 38 -9.51 -14.51 -4.91
N GLY A 39 -8.75 -13.42 -4.79
CA GLY A 39 -8.79 -12.28 -5.70
C GLY A 39 -10.00 -11.38 -5.42
N ALA A 40 -9.99 -10.19 -6.00
CA ALA A 40 -11.05 -9.20 -5.89
C ALA A 40 -11.13 -8.37 -7.17
N THR A 41 -12.29 -7.78 -7.45
CA THR A 41 -12.40 -6.71 -8.45
C THR A 41 -12.76 -5.45 -7.72
N LEU A 42 -11.87 -4.46 -7.78
CA LEU A 42 -12.06 -3.17 -7.17
C LEU A 42 -12.66 -2.21 -8.19
N GLN A 43 -13.62 -1.42 -7.76
CA GLN A 43 -13.98 -0.16 -8.39
C GLN A 43 -13.08 0.93 -7.79
N LEU A 44 -12.47 1.71 -8.67
CA LEU A 44 -11.52 2.77 -8.32
C LEU A 44 -12.23 4.12 -8.39
N GLY A 45 -11.96 4.98 -7.41
CA GLY A 45 -12.54 6.31 -7.33
C GLY A 45 -13.98 6.30 -6.84
N GLY A 46 -14.73 7.33 -7.22
CA GLY A 46 -16.08 7.60 -6.75
C GLY A 46 -16.48 9.04 -7.05
N GLU A 47 -17.68 9.43 -6.63
CA GLU A 47 -18.14 10.82 -6.79
C GLU A 47 -17.13 11.80 -6.14
N GLY A 48 -16.75 12.83 -6.90
CA GLY A 48 -15.80 13.85 -6.44
C GLY A 48 -14.32 13.44 -6.39
N GLN A 49 -13.94 12.21 -6.78
CA GLN A 49 -12.54 11.76 -6.71
C GLN A 49 -11.67 12.18 -7.90
N GLY A 50 -12.26 12.73 -8.97
CA GLY A 50 -11.52 13.17 -10.16
C GLY A 50 -11.05 12.05 -11.09
N TYR A 51 -11.33 10.79 -10.76
CA TYR A 51 -11.10 9.62 -11.60
C TYR A 51 -12.08 8.49 -11.27
N SER A 52 -12.26 7.55 -12.20
CA SER A 52 -13.01 6.32 -12.00
C SER A 52 -12.39 5.16 -12.75
N GLY A 53 -12.59 3.92 -12.30
CA GLY A 53 -11.98 2.78 -12.97
C GLY A 53 -12.31 1.44 -12.35
N SER A 54 -11.70 0.39 -12.88
CA SER A 54 -11.79 -0.94 -12.31
C SER A 54 -10.43 -1.64 -12.35
N LEU A 55 -10.13 -2.37 -11.28
CA LEU A 55 -8.89 -3.12 -11.10
C LEU A 55 -9.21 -4.53 -10.62
N LYS A 56 -8.86 -5.53 -11.43
CA LYS A 56 -8.91 -6.92 -11.03
C LYS A 56 -7.61 -7.31 -10.34
N LEU A 57 -7.72 -7.77 -9.10
CA LEU A 57 -6.65 -8.37 -8.30
C LEU A 57 -6.82 -9.89 -8.33
N ASN A 58 -5.87 -10.59 -8.94
CA ASN A 58 -5.88 -12.05 -9.01
C ASN A 58 -5.17 -12.63 -7.78
N LYS A 59 -5.64 -13.77 -7.26
CA LYS A 59 -5.06 -14.47 -6.10
C LYS A 59 -3.56 -14.82 -6.20
N ASN A 60 -2.99 -14.78 -7.40
CA ASN A 60 -1.58 -15.03 -7.65
C ASN A 60 -0.69 -13.77 -7.51
N GLY A 61 -1.21 -12.70 -6.91
CA GLY A 61 -0.48 -11.44 -6.73
C GLY A 61 -0.34 -10.61 -8.00
N LYS A 62 -1.13 -10.85 -9.05
CA LYS A 62 -1.15 -10.01 -10.27
C LYS A 62 -2.40 -9.14 -10.34
N GLY A 63 -2.23 -7.90 -10.77
CA GLY A 63 -3.32 -6.93 -10.97
C GLY A 63 -3.41 -6.43 -12.41
N ASN A 64 -4.63 -6.24 -12.91
CA ASN A 64 -4.87 -5.62 -14.20
C ASN A 64 -6.18 -4.82 -14.22
N GLY A 65 -6.17 -3.64 -14.83
CA GLY A 65 -7.29 -2.72 -14.79
C GLY A 65 -7.06 -1.47 -15.61
N LYS A 66 -8.00 -0.54 -15.49
CA LYS A 66 -7.96 0.77 -16.13
C LYS A 66 -8.58 1.80 -15.18
N ALA A 67 -8.00 2.99 -15.17
CA ALA A 67 -8.60 4.18 -14.57
C ALA A 67 -8.76 5.24 -15.66
N LYS A 68 -9.76 6.10 -15.51
CA LYS A 68 -10.03 7.24 -16.39
C LYS A 68 -10.19 8.48 -15.53
N THR A 69 -9.46 9.53 -15.84
CA THR A 69 -9.59 10.84 -15.21
C THR A 69 -10.75 11.63 -15.82
N VAL A 70 -11.18 12.70 -15.16
CA VAL A 70 -12.30 13.56 -15.63
C VAL A 70 -12.08 14.19 -17.01
N ASP A 71 -10.83 14.39 -17.41
CA ASP A 71 -10.44 14.86 -18.75
C ASP A 71 -10.51 13.77 -19.84
N GLY A 72 -10.85 12.53 -19.46
CA GLY A 72 -10.95 11.39 -20.34
C GLY A 72 -9.66 10.59 -20.53
N THR A 73 -8.54 11.01 -19.92
CA THR A 73 -7.27 10.30 -20.02
C THR A 73 -7.38 8.91 -19.39
N GLU A 74 -7.05 7.87 -20.17
CA GLU A 74 -7.09 6.47 -19.71
C GLU A 74 -5.70 6.01 -19.26
N ILE A 75 -5.64 5.44 -18.05
CA ILE A 75 -4.44 4.92 -17.43
C ILE A 75 -4.58 3.40 -17.30
N SER A 76 -3.69 2.66 -17.97
CA SER A 76 -3.65 1.20 -17.83
C SER A 76 -2.92 0.79 -16.55
N LEU A 77 -3.62 0.00 -15.72
CA LEU A 77 -3.07 -0.56 -14.50
C LEU A 77 -2.67 -1.99 -14.78
N LYS A 78 -1.38 -2.29 -14.68
CA LYS A 78 -0.86 -3.66 -14.82
C LYS A 78 0.36 -3.83 -13.96
N GLY A 79 0.40 -4.90 -13.19
CA GLY A 79 1.57 -5.27 -12.42
C GLY A 79 1.29 -6.30 -11.33
N THR A 80 1.96 -6.15 -10.19
CA THR A 80 1.88 -7.10 -9.07
C THR A 80 1.44 -6.44 -7.77
N TRP A 81 0.90 -7.24 -6.86
CA TRP A 81 0.57 -6.85 -5.50
C TRP A 81 0.92 -7.97 -4.50
N SER A 82 1.07 -7.58 -3.25
CA SER A 82 1.32 -8.45 -2.09
C SER A 82 0.82 -7.75 -0.83
N ILE A 83 0.52 -8.52 0.21
CA ILE A 83 0.24 -7.98 1.54
C ILE A 83 1.56 -8.05 2.35
N LYS A 84 1.90 -6.97 3.06
CA LYS A 84 3.07 -6.90 3.95
C LYS A 84 2.64 -6.32 5.29
N GLY A 85 2.35 -7.18 6.27
CA GLY A 85 1.65 -6.76 7.49
C GLY A 85 0.31 -6.11 7.14
N ASP A 86 0.00 -4.98 7.77
CA ASP A 86 -1.26 -4.25 7.58
C ASP A 86 -1.30 -3.37 6.31
N GLN A 87 -0.44 -3.66 5.33
CA GLN A 87 -0.33 -2.87 4.10
C GLN A 87 -0.58 -3.69 2.84
N PHE A 88 -1.30 -3.07 1.91
CA PHE A 88 -1.40 -3.53 0.53
C PHE A 88 -0.27 -2.91 -0.29
N CYS A 89 0.71 -3.71 -0.70
CA CYS A 89 1.85 -3.25 -1.50
C CYS A 89 1.67 -3.64 -2.97
N ARG A 90 1.85 -2.67 -3.86
CA ARG A 90 1.62 -2.85 -5.30
C ARG A 90 2.71 -2.21 -6.15
N LYS A 91 2.79 -2.63 -7.41
CA LYS A 91 3.69 -2.10 -8.44
C LYS A 91 2.91 -1.92 -9.74
N TRP A 92 2.30 -0.75 -9.97
CA TRP A 92 1.59 -0.48 -11.21
C TRP A 92 2.48 0.27 -12.19
N LYS A 93 2.68 -0.26 -13.40
CA LYS A 93 3.50 0.41 -14.41
C LYS A 93 2.94 1.77 -14.84
N GLY A 94 1.62 1.88 -14.95
CA GLY A 94 0.95 3.08 -15.47
C GLY A 94 0.85 4.26 -14.51
N ILE A 95 1.10 4.07 -13.20
CA ILE A 95 1.04 5.15 -12.19
C ILE A 95 2.37 5.28 -11.45
N ASP A 96 2.96 4.16 -11.03
CA ASP A 96 4.14 4.18 -10.15
C ASP A 96 5.46 4.02 -10.93
N GLY A 97 5.41 3.93 -12.26
CA GLY A 97 6.56 3.54 -13.08
C GLY A 97 7.07 2.12 -12.76
N GLY A 98 6.26 1.30 -12.09
CA GLY A 98 6.66 -0.02 -11.59
C GLY A 98 7.37 -0.03 -10.23
N ASN A 99 7.51 1.13 -9.58
CA ASN A 99 8.00 1.22 -8.21
C ASN A 99 6.97 0.64 -7.23
N GLU A 100 7.47 0.15 -6.09
CA GLU A 100 6.60 -0.36 -5.04
C GLU A 100 5.94 0.79 -4.27
N VAL A 101 4.64 0.70 -4.09
CA VAL A 101 3.84 1.57 -3.23
C VAL A 101 3.09 0.69 -2.25
N CYS A 102 3.37 0.88 -0.96
CA CYS A 102 2.61 0.26 0.11
C CYS A 102 1.55 1.22 0.63
N GLU A 103 0.33 0.71 0.72
CA GLU A 103 -0.86 1.48 1.03
C GLU A 103 -1.50 0.99 2.32
N THR A 104 -2.06 1.92 3.07
CA THR A 104 -2.99 1.60 4.15
C THR A 104 -4.41 1.82 3.67
N TRP A 105 -5.26 0.80 3.84
CA TRP A 105 -6.66 0.86 3.45
C TRP A 105 -7.51 1.06 4.70
N VAL A 106 -8.21 2.19 4.79
CA VAL A 106 -9.04 2.55 5.94
C VAL A 106 -10.49 2.33 5.55
N LEU A 107 -11.21 1.45 6.25
CA LEU A 107 -12.62 1.17 5.95
C LEU A 107 -13.48 2.42 6.14
N THR A 108 -14.25 2.77 5.11
CA THR A 108 -15.25 3.84 5.14
C THR A 108 -16.68 3.30 5.10
N SER A 109 -16.85 2.05 4.64
CA SER A 109 -18.10 1.28 4.73
C SER A 109 -17.76 -0.23 4.66
N PRO A 110 -18.74 -1.15 4.79
CA PRO A 110 -18.47 -2.59 4.69
C PRO A 110 -17.82 -3.05 3.38
N ARG A 111 -17.88 -2.25 2.31
CA ARG A 111 -17.37 -2.57 0.97
C ARG A 111 -16.58 -1.43 0.33
N SER A 112 -16.04 -0.52 1.14
CA SER A 112 -15.30 0.66 0.66
C SER A 112 -14.19 1.04 1.62
N VAL A 113 -13.08 1.50 1.05
CA VAL A 113 -11.91 2.01 1.78
C VAL A 113 -11.42 3.32 1.17
N ASP A 114 -10.91 4.17 2.05
CA ASP A 114 -9.95 5.20 1.65
C ASP A 114 -8.55 4.59 1.60
N VAL A 115 -7.77 4.97 0.59
CA VAL A 115 -6.44 4.43 0.32
C VAL A 115 -5.40 5.50 0.61
N TYR A 116 -4.43 5.19 1.46
CA TYR A 116 -3.41 6.11 1.92
C TYR A 116 -2.00 5.62 1.58
N LYS A 117 -1.10 6.55 1.26
CA LYS A 117 0.35 6.35 1.21
C LYS A 117 1.00 7.25 2.26
N GLY A 118 1.41 6.68 3.39
CA GLY A 118 1.70 7.48 4.58
C GLY A 118 0.43 8.22 5.02
N ASP A 119 0.52 9.53 5.26
CA ASP A 119 -0.63 10.36 5.65
C ASP A 119 -1.43 10.91 4.45
N GLN A 120 -0.96 10.67 3.22
CA GLN A 120 -1.60 11.19 2.03
C GLN A 120 -2.69 10.22 1.53
N LYS A 121 -3.95 10.68 1.49
CA LYS A 121 -5.00 9.98 0.75
C LYS A 121 -4.70 10.02 -0.74
N ILE A 122 -4.56 8.85 -1.35
CA ILE A 122 -4.24 8.68 -2.77
C ILE A 122 -5.39 8.06 -3.56
N GLY A 123 -6.46 7.62 -2.90
CA GLY A 123 -7.62 7.11 -3.60
C GLY A 123 -8.75 6.59 -2.74
N VAL A 124 -9.74 6.05 -3.43
CA VAL A 124 -10.89 5.33 -2.88
C VAL A 124 -11.04 4.04 -3.67
N ASN A 125 -11.24 2.93 -2.97
CA ASN A 125 -11.53 1.63 -3.57
C ASN A 125 -12.82 1.06 -2.97
N SER A 126 -13.66 0.44 -3.79
CA SER A 126 -14.81 -0.36 -3.36
C SER A 126 -14.87 -1.69 -4.09
N TRP A 127 -15.64 -2.66 -3.60
CA TRP A 127 -15.75 -3.99 -4.21
C TRP A 127 -17.15 -4.56 -4.09
#